data_AF-A0A9P4UP50-F1
#
_entry.id   AF-A0A9P4UP50-F1
#
_cell.length_a   1.000
_cell.length_b   1.000
_cell.length_c   1.000
_cell.angle_alpha   90.00
_cell.angle_beta   90.00
_cell.angle_gamma   90.00
#
_symmetry.space_group_name_H-M   'P 1'
#
loop_
_entity.id
_entity.type
_entity.pdbx_description
1 polymer ?
#
loop_
_entity_poly.entity_id
_entity_poly.type
_entity_poly.pdbx_seq_one_letter_code
_entity_poly.pdbx_strand_id
1 'polypeptide(L)'
;MANVNVNIAIQRVTGELARAQKNDDLSIAVAFRDDDVRSVRALIIGPPETPYEFGFFEFELRFPKDYPLKSPVVRALTTNGGRTRFNPNIYSEGKVCLSILGTWRGEPGEEWSSAQGLESVLLSIQSLMSPNPYENEPGHEYARKSDKAPTEYIRKIRHETIRVSVLRRLEQLLKVDPNKCAEGIVIDDRSSKRLKTMKMDESLRPDSPMQAAHSLAAPEIHGASKSSSSSSATPVIASGTSTPATSVDAYEYDAEAAYHALDPSPWKPFADLFKRRFLWYYTTYLSTIEAAQQEQKDGKMFELTDFESQSNGMTGSYQFSNLHSRLRNVKAALEAEKDAWVEQGLTYVAASRTLATQLAFQFQQLKCECDDSTRPGSRLDLSLPDPTNPFLWHITLFGQSEHNLDEGIFFITLHIPPTFPQDAQPRVTFQTRIFHHRVCPDTGALCYFPKNEESLASHLQAIVEAVEDVNPRFDPRASVHPEAGRLRWGSEEDQKLYKRKLRRSAQASVEA
;
A
#
# COMPACT_ATOMS: atom_id res chain seq x y z
N MET A 1 -33.75 24.25 8.14
CA MET A 1 -32.57 24.50 7.28
C MET A 1 -31.47 23.49 7.55
N ALA A 2 -30.83 23.44 8.72
CA ALA A 2 -29.70 22.53 9.01
C ALA A 2 -29.84 21.08 8.50
N ASN A 3 -30.93 20.39 8.83
CA ASN A 3 -31.17 18.99 8.39
C ASN A 3 -31.31 18.83 6.86
N VAL A 4 -31.65 19.89 6.13
CA VAL A 4 -31.72 19.88 4.66
C VAL A 4 -30.30 19.97 4.07
N ASN A 5 -29.47 20.89 4.59
CA ASN A 5 -28.08 21.05 4.15
C ASN A 5 -27.24 19.79 4.40
N VAL A 6 -27.42 19.13 5.56
CA VAL A 6 -26.75 17.85 5.86
C VAL A 6 -27.12 16.77 4.85
N ASN A 7 -28.39 16.71 4.41
CA ASN A 7 -28.84 15.75 3.40
C ASN A 7 -28.23 16.07 2.02
N ILE A 8 -28.19 17.35 1.63
CA ILE A 8 -27.54 17.79 0.37
C ILE A 8 -26.05 17.47 0.37
N ALA A 9 -25.33 17.74 1.47
CA ALA A 9 -23.90 17.45 1.61
C ALA A 9 -23.62 15.95 1.45
N ILE A 10 -24.40 15.10 2.13
CA ILE A 10 -24.30 13.63 2.02
C ILE A 10 -24.59 13.17 0.58
N GLN A 11 -25.70 13.60 -0.03
CA GLN A 11 -26.04 13.24 -1.41
C GLN A 11 -24.94 13.64 -2.41
N ARG A 12 -24.36 14.83 -2.26
CA ARG A 12 -23.28 15.32 -3.13
C ARG A 12 -21.98 14.51 -2.95
N VAL A 13 -21.59 14.21 -1.70
CA VAL A 13 -20.37 13.42 -1.41
C VAL A 13 -20.53 11.98 -1.89
N THR A 14 -21.65 11.31 -1.62
CA THR A 14 -21.92 9.95 -2.13
C THR A 14 -21.94 9.92 -3.66
N GLY A 15 -22.50 10.94 -4.32
CA GLY A 15 -22.48 11.09 -5.78
C GLY A 15 -21.12 11.47 -6.38
N GLU A 16 -20.15 11.89 -5.58
CA GLU A 16 -18.74 12.05 -5.99
C GLU A 16 -17.94 10.77 -5.76
N LEU A 17 -18.10 10.13 -4.59
CA LEU A 17 -17.48 8.85 -4.26
C LEU A 17 -17.85 7.75 -5.26
N ALA A 18 -19.14 7.63 -5.60
CA ALA A 18 -19.62 6.65 -6.57
C ALA A 18 -19.18 6.93 -8.03
N ARG A 19 -18.58 8.10 -8.32
CA ARG A 19 -17.88 8.39 -9.57
C ARG A 19 -16.39 8.09 -9.46
N ALA A 20 -15.74 8.54 -8.39
CA ALA A 20 -14.32 8.29 -8.14
C ALA A 20 -13.99 6.79 -8.00
N GLN A 21 -14.87 5.98 -7.40
CA GLN A 21 -14.74 4.52 -7.34
C GLN A 21 -15.03 3.80 -8.67
N LYS A 22 -15.55 4.51 -9.68
CA LYS A 22 -15.78 4.02 -11.05
C LYS A 22 -14.83 4.63 -12.07
N ASN A 23 -13.81 5.36 -11.62
CA ASN A 23 -12.79 5.90 -12.48
C ASN A 23 -11.68 4.84 -12.65
N ASP A 24 -11.39 4.46 -13.89
CA ASP A 24 -10.32 3.49 -14.21
C ASP A 24 -8.90 4.07 -14.01
N ASP A 25 -8.79 5.34 -13.59
CA ASP A 25 -7.50 6.00 -13.34
C ASP A 25 -6.69 5.31 -12.24
N LEU A 26 -5.62 4.66 -12.69
CA LEU A 26 -4.62 3.99 -11.84
C LEU A 26 -3.88 4.93 -10.88
N SER A 27 -4.05 6.24 -11.01
CA SER A 27 -3.38 7.25 -10.21
C SER A 27 -4.06 7.58 -8.88
N ILE A 28 -5.37 7.37 -8.75
CA ILE A 28 -6.17 7.78 -7.58
C ILE A 28 -7.05 6.62 -7.14
N ALA A 29 -7.07 6.34 -5.84
CA ALA A 29 -8.07 5.45 -5.23
C ALA A 29 -8.72 6.12 -4.02
N VAL A 30 -10.01 5.88 -3.79
CA VAL A 30 -10.77 6.46 -2.68
C VAL A 30 -11.54 5.38 -1.90
N ALA A 31 -11.66 5.59 -0.60
CA ALA A 31 -12.41 4.73 0.31
C ALA A 31 -13.04 5.56 1.43
N PHE A 32 -14.19 5.12 1.91
CA PHE A 32 -14.91 5.69 3.04
C PHE A 32 -15.43 4.54 3.91
N ARG A 33 -16.02 4.86 5.06
CA ARG A 33 -16.75 3.90 5.89
C ARG A 33 -18.24 4.23 5.81
N ASP A 34 -19.09 3.21 5.89
CA ASP A 34 -20.54 3.38 5.87
C ASP A 34 -21.09 4.15 7.09
N ASP A 35 -20.29 4.25 8.17
CA ASP A 35 -20.63 5.01 9.38
C ASP A 35 -20.36 6.53 9.28
N ASP A 36 -19.43 6.98 8.43
CA ASP A 36 -19.34 8.40 8.03
C ASP A 36 -18.79 8.58 6.59
N VAL A 37 -19.69 8.68 5.62
CA VAL A 37 -19.37 8.94 4.20
C VAL A 37 -18.65 10.28 3.97
N ARG A 38 -18.64 11.19 4.95
CA ARG A 38 -17.91 12.48 4.88
C ARG A 38 -16.46 12.38 5.36
N SER A 39 -16.03 11.24 5.91
CA SER A 39 -14.65 10.97 6.29
C SER A 39 -14.02 10.04 5.25
N VAL A 40 -13.41 10.65 4.23
CA VAL A 40 -12.87 9.94 3.07
C VAL A 40 -11.36 9.78 3.20
N ARG A 41 -10.87 8.57 2.91
CA ARG A 41 -9.46 8.30 2.67
C ARG A 41 -9.21 8.27 1.17
N ALA A 42 -8.14 8.93 0.75
CA ALA A 42 -7.66 8.87 -0.62
C ALA A 42 -6.22 8.37 -0.65
N LEU A 43 -5.86 7.77 -1.77
CA LEU A 43 -4.52 7.40 -2.15
C LEU A 43 -4.23 8.09 -3.49
N ILE A 44 -3.06 8.72 -3.57
CA ILE A 44 -2.48 9.18 -4.83
C ILE A 44 -1.21 8.37 -5.09
N ILE A 45 -1.13 7.74 -6.26
CA ILE A 45 0.08 7.13 -6.80
C ILE A 45 0.92 8.24 -7.43
N GLY A 46 2.11 8.48 -6.89
CA GLY A 46 2.98 9.56 -7.34
C GLY A 46 3.29 9.47 -8.86
N PRO A 47 3.21 10.59 -9.62
CA PRO A 47 3.27 10.53 -11.08
C PRO A 47 4.62 9.99 -11.61
N PRO A 48 4.62 9.31 -12.76
CA PRO A 48 5.84 8.81 -13.41
C PRO A 48 6.74 9.96 -13.85
N GLU A 49 8.04 9.68 -14.03
CA GLU A 49 9.09 10.66 -14.37
C GLU A 49 9.33 11.76 -13.31
N THR A 50 8.72 11.65 -12.12
CA THR A 50 8.86 12.60 -11.00
C THR A 50 9.64 11.98 -9.82
N PRO A 51 10.14 12.73 -8.83
CA PRO A 51 10.71 12.14 -7.62
C PRO A 51 9.66 11.46 -6.71
N TYR A 52 8.38 11.47 -7.08
CA TYR A 52 7.28 10.78 -6.41
C TYR A 52 6.93 9.44 -7.07
N GLU A 53 7.55 9.10 -8.20
CA GLU A 53 7.21 8.00 -9.11
C GLU A 53 6.80 6.69 -8.39
N PHE A 54 5.55 6.31 -8.61
CA PHE A 54 4.90 5.10 -8.06
C PHE A 54 4.90 4.99 -6.53
N GLY A 55 5.13 6.09 -5.80
CA GLY A 55 4.98 6.16 -4.34
C GLY A 55 3.52 6.20 -3.88
N PHE A 56 3.24 5.69 -2.67
CA PHE A 56 1.89 5.62 -2.11
C PHE A 56 1.59 6.77 -1.13
N PHE A 57 0.91 7.81 -1.60
CA PHE A 57 0.61 9.00 -0.80
C PHE A 57 -0.84 8.97 -0.30
N GLU A 58 -1.04 8.58 0.97
CA GLU A 58 -2.34 8.59 1.62
C GLU A 58 -2.73 9.99 2.16
N PHE A 59 -4.01 10.34 1.97
CA PHE A 59 -4.66 11.56 2.45
C PHE A 59 -5.98 11.24 3.17
N GLU A 60 -6.37 12.10 4.10
CA GLU A 60 -7.69 12.17 4.72
C GLU A 60 -8.40 13.44 4.25
N LEU A 61 -9.67 13.32 3.87
CA LEU A 61 -10.54 14.42 3.46
C LEU A 61 -11.81 14.40 4.30
N ARG A 62 -12.07 15.49 5.02
CA ARG A 62 -13.24 15.64 5.91
C ARG A 62 -14.21 16.67 5.32
N PHE A 63 -15.38 16.21 4.89
CA PHE A 63 -16.39 17.05 4.24
C PHE A 63 -17.31 17.72 5.29
N PRO A 64 -17.40 19.06 5.29
CA PRO A 64 -18.18 19.80 6.29
C PRO A 64 -19.70 19.68 6.05
N LYS A 65 -20.51 20.01 7.07
CA LYS A 65 -21.99 19.90 7.03
C LYS A 65 -22.67 20.89 6.05
N ASP A 66 -21.92 21.85 5.52
CA ASP A 66 -22.32 22.83 4.52
C ASP A 66 -21.61 22.63 3.16
N TYR A 67 -20.96 21.49 2.94
CA TYR A 67 -20.47 21.09 1.61
C TYR A 67 -21.62 21.05 0.57
N PRO A 68 -21.45 21.53 -0.67
CA PRO A 68 -20.23 22.06 -1.29
C PRO A 68 -20.05 23.60 -1.18
N LEU A 69 -20.70 24.28 -0.24
CA LEU A 69 -20.51 25.74 -0.03
C LEU A 69 -19.13 26.06 0.56
N LYS A 70 -18.55 25.13 1.33
CA LYS A 70 -17.15 25.16 1.81
C LYS A 70 -16.36 23.97 1.25
N SER A 71 -15.04 24.15 1.16
CA SER A 71 -14.07 23.11 0.80
C SER A 71 -14.02 21.98 1.84
N PRO A 72 -13.58 20.77 1.47
CA PRO A 72 -13.20 19.75 2.43
C PRO A 72 -11.89 20.14 3.16
N VAL A 73 -11.75 19.74 4.41
CA VAL A 73 -10.45 19.82 5.12
C VAL A 73 -9.61 18.63 4.69
N VAL A 74 -8.38 18.88 4.21
CA VAL A 74 -7.47 17.84 3.69
C VAL A 74 -6.21 17.73 4.55
N ARG A 75 -5.81 16.50 4.86
CA ARG A 75 -4.60 16.17 5.63
C ARG A 75 -3.82 15.03 4.98
N ALA A 76 -2.54 15.26 4.67
CA ALA A 76 -1.63 14.21 4.24
C ALA A 76 -1.24 13.31 5.43
N LEU A 77 -1.23 11.99 5.20
CA LEU A 77 -0.95 10.97 6.22
C LEU A 77 0.45 10.36 6.06
N THR A 78 0.97 10.36 4.82
CA THR A 78 2.29 9.81 4.49
C THR A 78 3.37 10.86 4.78
N THR A 79 3.63 11.15 6.07
CA THR A 79 4.56 12.22 6.48
C THR A 79 5.70 11.76 7.39
N ASN A 80 5.92 10.44 7.49
CA ASN A 80 6.87 9.81 8.43
C ASN A 80 6.58 10.15 9.90
N GLY A 81 5.37 10.62 10.22
CA GLY A 81 4.99 11.08 11.56
C GLY A 81 5.70 12.39 11.93
N GLY A 82 5.46 13.45 11.15
CA GLY A 82 5.98 14.80 11.45
C GLY A 82 7.41 15.07 10.97
N ARG A 83 7.98 14.25 10.07
CA ARG A 83 9.43 14.30 9.73
C ARG A 83 9.78 14.40 8.25
N THR A 84 8.85 14.09 7.34
CA THR A 84 9.10 14.09 5.89
C THR A 84 8.17 15.11 5.24
N ARG A 85 8.69 16.32 4.93
CA ARG A 85 8.03 17.33 4.09
C ARG A 85 8.22 16.90 2.64
N PHE A 86 7.17 16.34 2.03
CA PHE A 86 7.28 15.77 0.69
C PHE A 86 7.29 16.81 -0.43
N ASN A 87 6.70 17.98 -0.20
CA ASN A 87 6.56 19.05 -1.18
C ASN A 87 6.48 20.41 -0.45
N PRO A 88 6.84 21.55 -1.07
CA PRO A 88 6.63 22.85 -0.45
C PRO A 88 5.19 23.08 0.03
N ASN A 89 4.19 22.54 -0.68
CA ASN A 89 2.77 22.61 -0.34
C ASN A 89 2.23 21.38 0.42
N ILE A 90 3.05 20.36 0.71
CA ILE A 90 2.66 19.15 1.48
C ILE A 90 3.58 19.03 2.69
N TYR A 91 3.13 19.60 3.79
CA TYR A 91 3.90 19.85 5.00
C TYR A 91 4.08 18.58 5.85
N SER A 92 5.12 18.55 6.67
CA SER A 92 5.50 17.44 7.55
C SER A 92 4.43 17.05 8.59
N GLU A 93 3.67 18.02 9.10
CA GLU A 93 2.53 17.81 9.99
C GLU A 93 1.26 17.35 9.26
N GLY A 94 1.30 17.31 7.92
CA GLY A 94 0.20 16.85 7.06
C GLY A 94 -0.66 17.97 6.47
N LYS A 95 -0.36 19.25 6.72
CA LYS A 95 -1.07 20.37 6.07
C LYS A 95 -0.84 20.34 4.56
N VAL A 96 -1.92 20.53 3.79
CA VAL A 96 -1.88 20.70 2.33
C VAL A 96 -2.25 22.14 1.98
N CYS A 97 -1.42 22.80 1.17
CA CYS A 97 -1.58 24.21 0.78
C CYS A 97 -2.05 24.33 -0.68
N LEU A 98 -3.33 24.62 -0.89
CA LEU A 98 -3.95 24.85 -2.20
C LEU A 98 -4.94 26.02 -2.13
N SER A 99 -5.05 26.79 -3.22
CA SER A 99 -6.01 27.91 -3.36
C SER A 99 -7.46 27.42 -3.26
N ILE A 100 -7.80 26.32 -3.96
CA ILE A 100 -9.10 25.66 -3.89
C ILE A 100 -9.45 25.08 -2.50
N LEU A 101 -8.50 25.03 -1.55
CA LEU A 101 -8.77 24.63 -0.16
C LEU A 101 -8.84 25.84 0.79
N GLY A 102 -8.53 27.05 0.32
CA GLY A 102 -8.36 28.24 1.15
C GLY A 102 -7.08 28.22 2.01
N THR A 103 -6.15 27.30 1.74
CA THR A 103 -4.90 27.12 2.51
C THR A 103 -3.67 27.71 1.83
N TRP A 104 -3.84 28.29 0.64
CA TRP A 104 -2.84 29.03 -0.13
C TRP A 104 -3.50 30.24 -0.81
N ARG A 105 -2.68 31.17 -1.34
CA ARG A 105 -3.18 32.26 -2.19
C ARG A 105 -3.52 31.73 -3.58
N GLY A 106 -4.54 32.28 -4.22
CA GLY A 106 -4.85 32.06 -5.63
C GLY A 106 -5.36 33.35 -6.26
N GLU A 107 -5.38 33.41 -7.58
CA GLU A 107 -5.97 34.51 -8.33
C GLU A 107 -7.52 34.42 -8.34
N PRO A 108 -8.25 35.51 -8.64
CA PRO A 108 -9.71 35.51 -8.67
C PRO A 108 -10.30 34.45 -9.61
N GLY A 109 -10.85 33.38 -9.03
CA GLY A 109 -11.39 32.21 -9.74
C GLY A 109 -10.65 30.89 -9.45
N GLU A 110 -9.47 30.94 -8.83
CA GLU A 110 -8.69 29.77 -8.39
C GLU A 110 -9.02 29.31 -6.96
N GLU A 111 -9.88 30.03 -6.26
CA GLU A 111 -10.37 29.72 -4.91
C GLU A 111 -11.49 28.65 -4.92
N TRP A 112 -11.92 28.19 -3.74
CA TRP A 112 -13.03 27.23 -3.65
C TRP A 112 -14.33 27.77 -4.24
N SER A 113 -15.00 26.94 -5.05
CA SER A 113 -16.38 27.16 -5.47
C SER A 113 -17.15 25.85 -5.53
N SER A 114 -18.47 25.89 -5.35
CA SER A 114 -19.34 24.69 -5.33
C SER A 114 -19.45 23.93 -6.66
N ALA A 115 -18.75 24.38 -7.71
CA ALA A 115 -18.54 23.63 -8.94
C ALA A 115 -17.46 22.53 -8.77
N GLN A 116 -16.47 22.78 -7.90
CA GLN A 116 -15.39 21.85 -7.57
C GLN A 116 -15.90 20.64 -6.76
N GLY A 117 -15.06 19.63 -6.56
CA GLY A 117 -15.40 18.46 -5.76
C GLY A 117 -14.21 17.56 -5.42
N LEU A 118 -14.49 16.38 -4.86
CA LEU A 118 -13.49 15.36 -4.49
C LEU A 118 -12.43 15.12 -5.59
N GLU A 119 -12.88 14.94 -6.83
CA GLU A 119 -12.03 14.63 -7.98
C GLU A 119 -11.04 15.76 -8.29
N SER A 120 -11.51 17.02 -8.39
CA SER A 120 -10.63 18.16 -8.67
C SER A 120 -9.69 18.47 -7.51
N VAL A 121 -10.12 18.27 -6.26
CA VAL A 121 -9.23 18.36 -5.09
C VAL A 121 -8.08 17.34 -5.18
N LEU A 122 -8.37 16.08 -5.52
CA LEU A 122 -7.32 15.05 -5.64
C LEU A 122 -6.39 15.28 -6.83
N LEU A 123 -6.92 15.74 -7.97
CA LEU A 123 -6.10 16.13 -9.13
C LEU A 123 -5.19 17.33 -8.83
N SER A 124 -5.67 18.35 -8.12
CA SER A 124 -4.84 19.48 -7.66
C SER A 124 -3.79 19.09 -6.62
N ILE A 125 -4.01 18.03 -5.84
CA ILE A 125 -2.95 17.49 -4.95
C ILE A 125 -1.92 16.70 -5.76
N GLN A 126 -2.35 15.98 -6.80
CA GLN A 126 -1.42 15.28 -7.69
C GLN A 126 -0.57 16.25 -8.53
N SER A 127 -1.11 17.38 -8.99
CA SER A 127 -0.33 18.35 -9.77
C SER A 127 0.80 19.02 -8.98
N LEU A 128 0.70 19.07 -7.64
CA LEU A 128 1.83 19.47 -6.77
C LEU A 128 3.02 18.53 -6.89
N MET A 129 2.80 17.25 -7.24
CA MET A 129 3.83 16.21 -7.36
C MET A 129 4.60 16.33 -8.68
N SER A 130 5.02 17.55 -9.04
CA SER A 130 5.73 17.84 -10.29
C SER A 130 7.11 17.13 -10.35
N PRO A 131 7.71 16.98 -11.54
CA PRO A 131 9.09 16.52 -11.69
C PRO A 131 10.15 17.56 -11.28
N ASN A 132 9.75 18.73 -10.77
CA ASN A 132 10.62 19.78 -10.21
C ASN A 132 9.97 20.44 -8.99
N PRO A 133 9.70 19.71 -7.90
CA PRO A 133 8.89 20.21 -6.78
C PRO A 133 9.58 21.31 -5.95
N TYR A 134 10.72 21.83 -6.41
CA TYR A 134 11.37 23.04 -5.92
C TYR A 134 10.63 24.31 -6.41
N GLU A 135 10.04 24.28 -7.61
CA GLU A 135 9.32 25.41 -8.22
C GLU A 135 8.02 25.79 -7.48
N ASN A 136 7.57 24.90 -6.60
CA ASN A 136 6.39 25.05 -5.75
C ASN A 136 6.61 25.98 -4.53
N GLU A 137 7.86 26.30 -4.15
CA GLU A 137 8.15 27.23 -3.06
C GLU A 137 8.24 28.67 -3.60
N PRO A 138 7.51 29.66 -3.03
CA PRO A 138 7.52 31.03 -3.52
C PRO A 138 8.91 31.64 -3.72
N GLY A 139 9.08 32.39 -4.80
CA GLY A 139 10.34 33.00 -5.23
C GLY A 139 11.29 32.05 -5.98
N HIS A 140 10.89 30.79 -6.20
CA HIS A 140 11.69 29.77 -6.90
C HIS A 140 11.01 29.21 -8.16
N GLU A 141 9.97 29.88 -8.65
CA GLU A 141 9.10 29.45 -9.77
C GLU A 141 9.86 29.25 -11.10
N TYR A 142 11.06 29.83 -11.22
CA TYR A 142 11.94 29.74 -12.39
C TYR A 142 13.20 28.86 -12.16
N ALA A 143 13.33 28.20 -11.00
CA ALA A 143 14.47 27.37 -10.66
C ALA A 143 14.51 26.09 -11.51
N ARG A 144 15.63 25.78 -12.15
CA ARG A 144 15.70 24.68 -13.13
C ARG A 144 16.12 23.39 -12.45
N LYS A 145 15.58 22.26 -12.92
CA LYS A 145 15.97 20.89 -12.49
C LYS A 145 17.49 20.62 -12.56
N SER A 146 18.21 21.34 -13.42
CA SER A 146 19.67 21.27 -13.60
C SER A 146 20.48 21.97 -12.51
N ASP A 147 19.84 22.85 -11.74
CA ASP A 147 20.51 23.72 -10.79
C ASP A 147 20.72 22.97 -9.47
N LYS A 148 21.76 23.32 -8.71
CA LYS A 148 22.23 22.48 -7.59
C LYS A 148 21.15 22.21 -6.52
N ALA A 149 20.45 23.25 -6.07
CA ALA A 149 19.47 23.12 -5.00
C ALA A 149 18.21 22.33 -5.45
N PRO A 150 17.59 22.59 -6.62
CA PRO A 150 16.59 21.71 -7.20
C PRO A 150 17.07 20.26 -7.37
N THR A 151 18.30 20.03 -7.84
CA THR A 151 18.86 18.68 -8.04
C THR A 151 18.93 17.90 -6.73
N GLU A 152 19.50 18.48 -5.67
CA GLU A 152 19.60 17.80 -4.37
C GLU A 152 18.23 17.63 -3.71
N TYR A 153 17.30 18.57 -3.89
CA TYR A 153 15.92 18.42 -3.43
C TYR A 153 15.20 17.25 -4.12
N ILE A 154 15.27 17.17 -5.46
CA ILE A 154 14.72 16.06 -6.26
C ILE A 154 15.31 14.71 -5.81
N ARG A 155 16.62 14.64 -5.57
CA ARG A 155 17.29 13.43 -5.03
C ARG A 155 16.77 13.07 -3.62
N LYS A 156 16.58 14.06 -2.75
CA LYS A 156 16.03 13.88 -1.39
C LYS A 156 14.60 13.35 -1.42
N ILE A 157 13.71 13.97 -2.20
CA ILE A 157 12.32 13.52 -2.36
C ILE A 157 12.29 12.08 -2.90
N ARG A 158 13.08 11.76 -3.95
CA ARG A 158 13.14 10.41 -4.53
C ARG A 158 13.55 9.32 -3.53
N HIS A 159 14.56 9.59 -2.69
CA HIS A 159 14.98 8.67 -1.63
C HIS A 159 13.87 8.49 -0.57
N GLU A 160 13.24 9.58 -0.13
CA GLU A 160 12.17 9.55 0.87
C GLU A 160 10.88 8.91 0.37
N THR A 161 10.53 9.06 -0.92
CA THR A 161 9.42 8.34 -1.58
C THR A 161 9.58 6.84 -1.40
N ILE A 162 10.70 6.28 -1.87
CA ILE A 162 10.97 4.84 -1.76
C ILE A 162 11.06 4.42 -0.29
N ARG A 163 11.74 5.20 0.56
CA ARG A 163 11.95 4.86 1.99
C ARG A 163 10.68 4.89 2.83
N VAL A 164 9.78 5.84 2.60
CA VAL A 164 8.64 6.18 3.49
C VAL A 164 7.29 5.84 2.86
N SER A 165 7.01 6.25 1.62
CA SER A 165 5.71 5.99 1.00
C SER A 165 5.58 4.55 0.51
N VAL A 166 6.67 3.96 0.01
CA VAL A 166 6.71 2.55 -0.41
C VAL A 166 7.12 1.62 0.74
N LEU A 167 8.41 1.58 1.09
CA LEU A 167 8.98 0.52 1.94
C LEU A 167 8.40 0.51 3.36
N ARG A 168 8.50 1.64 4.10
CA ARG A 168 7.99 1.75 5.48
C ARG A 168 6.52 1.34 5.60
N ARG A 169 5.71 1.64 4.59
CA ARG A 169 4.26 1.35 4.62
C ARG A 169 3.98 -0.14 4.43
N LEU A 170 4.69 -0.80 3.52
CA LEU A 170 4.60 -2.24 3.29
C LEU A 170 5.19 -3.05 4.45
N GLU A 171 6.31 -2.60 5.02
CA GLU A 171 6.92 -3.18 6.24
C GLU A 171 5.93 -3.22 7.41
N GLN A 172 5.15 -2.15 7.61
CA GLN A 172 4.09 -2.08 8.62
C GLN A 172 2.89 -2.99 8.32
N LEU A 173 2.61 -3.30 7.05
CA LEU A 173 1.51 -4.21 6.67
C LEU A 173 1.92 -5.68 6.76
N LEU A 174 3.17 -6.00 6.40
CA LEU A 174 3.72 -7.35 6.33
C LEU A 174 4.49 -7.76 7.61
N LYS A 175 4.65 -6.83 8.58
CA LYS A 175 5.44 -6.99 9.82
C LYS A 175 6.93 -7.30 9.56
N VAL A 176 7.48 -6.77 8.47
CA VAL A 176 8.89 -6.95 8.07
C VAL A 176 9.79 -6.02 8.87
N ASP A 177 10.90 -6.55 9.40
CA ASP A 177 11.93 -5.76 10.09
C ASP A 177 12.88 -5.13 9.05
N PRO A 178 12.98 -3.77 8.99
CA PRO A 178 13.83 -3.08 8.02
C PRO A 178 15.34 -3.24 8.28
N ASN A 179 15.75 -3.84 9.40
CA ASN A 179 17.15 -4.02 9.80
C ASN A 179 17.67 -5.45 9.58
N LYS A 180 16.79 -6.41 9.26
CA LYS A 180 17.20 -7.79 8.93
C LYS A 180 17.54 -7.91 7.45
N CYS A 181 18.46 -8.81 7.11
CA CYS A 181 18.60 -9.31 5.74
C CYS A 181 17.53 -10.38 5.46
N ALA A 182 17.31 -10.72 4.18
CA ALA A 182 16.24 -11.63 3.72
C ALA A 182 16.39 -13.11 4.13
N GLU A 183 17.32 -13.45 5.03
CA GLU A 183 17.57 -14.81 5.48
C GLU A 183 16.58 -15.21 6.60
N GLY A 184 15.55 -15.96 6.22
CA GLY A 184 14.68 -16.69 7.17
C GLY A 184 13.62 -15.85 7.87
N ILE A 185 12.65 -15.29 7.12
CA ILE A 185 11.42 -14.74 7.71
C ILE A 185 10.51 -15.88 8.18
N VAL A 186 10.67 -16.30 9.44
CA VAL A 186 9.71 -17.18 10.12
C VAL A 186 8.53 -16.35 10.61
N ILE A 187 7.31 -16.70 10.18
CA ILE A 187 6.07 -16.11 10.69
C ILE A 187 5.73 -16.76 12.05
N ASP A 188 5.64 -15.94 13.10
CA ASP A 188 5.42 -16.39 14.49
C ASP A 188 3.95 -16.75 14.76
N ASP A 189 3.53 -17.97 14.38
CA ASP A 189 2.21 -18.50 14.77
C ASP A 189 2.18 -18.88 16.26
N ARG A 190 1.71 -17.93 17.08
CA ARG A 190 1.41 -18.14 18.50
C ARG A 190 0.01 -18.67 18.78
N SER A 191 -0.75 -19.07 17.76
CA SER A 191 -2.16 -19.45 17.89
C SER A 191 -2.36 -20.97 18.01
N SER A 192 -1.55 -21.78 17.32
CA SER A 192 -1.90 -23.19 17.01
C SER A 192 -1.17 -24.27 17.81
N LYS A 193 -0.71 -24.01 19.05
CA LYS A 193 -0.01 -25.02 19.88
C LYS A 193 -0.57 -25.18 21.30
N ARG A 194 -1.77 -25.77 21.41
CA ARG A 194 -2.22 -26.42 22.67
C ARG A 194 -3.03 -27.72 22.46
N LEU A 195 -2.52 -28.66 21.66
CA LEU A 195 -2.96 -30.06 21.75
C LEU A 195 -1.84 -31.04 21.37
N LYS A 196 -1.85 -32.20 22.04
CA LYS A 196 -1.05 -33.42 21.77
C LYS A 196 0.48 -33.29 21.81
N THR A 197 1.08 -33.73 22.91
CA THR A 197 2.05 -34.83 22.85
C THR A 197 1.88 -35.70 24.09
N MET A 198 1.21 -36.85 23.93
CA MET A 198 1.41 -37.98 24.84
C MET A 198 2.54 -38.82 24.23
N LYS A 199 3.51 -39.23 25.05
CA LYS A 199 4.40 -40.35 24.73
C LYS A 199 4.17 -41.45 25.75
N MET A 200 4.12 -42.67 25.27
CA MET A 200 4.23 -43.86 26.11
C MET A 200 5.70 -44.06 26.47
N ASP A 201 5.94 -44.59 27.66
CA ASP A 201 7.18 -45.26 28.02
C ASP A 201 6.81 -46.43 28.95
N GLU A 202 7.40 -47.60 28.73
CA GLU A 202 7.10 -48.81 29.49
C GLU A 202 8.31 -49.74 29.56
N SER A 203 9.00 -49.76 30.70
CA SER A 203 9.83 -50.90 31.11
C SER A 203 9.99 -50.98 32.65
N LEU A 204 9.20 -51.90 33.24
CA LEU A 204 9.49 -52.77 34.39
C LEU A 204 10.59 -52.32 35.39
N ARG A 205 10.25 -51.86 36.62
CA ARG A 205 9.90 -52.64 37.86
C ARG A 205 11.10 -53.34 38.55
N PRO A 206 11.05 -53.61 39.88
CA PRO A 206 10.49 -52.81 41.00
C PRO A 206 11.40 -52.81 42.27
N ASP A 207 11.08 -52.00 43.30
CA ASP A 207 11.10 -52.42 44.73
C ASP A 207 10.60 -51.31 45.69
N SER A 208 10.54 -51.59 47.01
CA SER A 208 9.88 -50.79 48.07
C SER A 208 10.49 -51.09 49.47
N PRO A 209 10.09 -50.47 50.61
CA PRO A 209 9.12 -49.38 50.85
C PRO A 209 9.58 -48.28 51.87
N MET A 210 8.69 -47.31 52.11
CA MET A 210 8.45 -46.54 53.37
C MET A 210 9.60 -46.08 54.31
N GLN A 211 9.60 -44.77 54.61
CA GLN A 211 9.56 -44.26 56.00
C GLN A 211 9.03 -42.81 56.07
N ALA A 212 8.70 -42.30 57.26
CA ALA A 212 8.02 -40.99 57.45
C ALA A 212 8.36 -40.34 58.81
N ALA A 213 8.37 -39.01 58.88
CA ALA A 213 8.19 -38.24 60.13
C ALA A 213 7.97 -36.71 59.92
N HIS A 214 7.36 -36.11 60.94
CA HIS A 214 7.15 -34.71 61.36
C HIS A 214 8.29 -33.68 61.08
N SER A 215 8.13 -32.34 61.22
CA SER A 215 7.26 -31.61 62.17
C SER A 215 6.93 -30.13 61.87
N LEU A 216 5.87 -29.69 62.55
CA LEU A 216 5.45 -28.36 63.09
C LEU A 216 6.56 -27.30 63.33
N ALA A 217 6.31 -25.97 63.44
CA ALA A 217 5.11 -25.11 63.23
C ALA A 217 5.49 -23.59 63.22
N ALA A 218 4.50 -22.69 63.05
CA ALA A 218 4.55 -21.22 63.28
C ALA A 218 4.23 -20.89 64.78
N PRO A 219 3.89 -19.66 65.27
CA PRO A 219 3.73 -18.31 64.67
C PRO A 219 4.50 -17.22 65.51
N GLU A 220 4.17 -15.93 65.72
CA GLU A 220 2.98 -15.08 65.40
C GLU A 220 3.26 -13.57 65.21
N ILE A 221 2.30 -12.92 64.53
CA ILE A 221 2.01 -11.51 64.18
C ILE A 221 1.90 -10.49 65.35
N HIS A 222 2.34 -9.22 65.12
CA HIS A 222 1.65 -7.92 65.39
C HIS A 222 2.62 -6.75 64.97
N GLY A 223 2.26 -5.50 64.63
CA GLY A 223 1.07 -4.66 64.84
C GLY A 223 1.42 -3.46 65.77
N ALA A 224 1.01 -2.19 65.59
CA ALA A 224 0.38 -1.50 64.45
C ALA A 224 0.40 0.06 64.65
N SER A 225 0.26 0.83 63.56
CA SER A 225 -0.49 2.10 63.45
C SER A 225 -0.03 3.46 64.09
N LYS A 226 -0.11 4.50 63.22
CA LYS A 226 -0.76 5.85 63.37
C LYS A 226 0.00 7.15 63.76
N SER A 227 -0.40 8.21 63.02
CA SER A 227 -0.56 9.65 63.39
C SER A 227 0.68 10.54 63.63
N SER A 228 0.62 11.88 63.50
CA SER A 228 -0.16 12.82 62.63
C SER A 228 0.33 14.29 62.84
N SER A 229 -0.24 15.26 62.10
CA SER A 229 -0.21 16.74 62.34
C SER A 229 1.12 17.51 62.10
N SER A 230 1.19 18.86 62.05
CA SER A 230 0.41 19.90 61.32
C SER A 230 1.08 21.30 61.48
N SER A 231 0.60 22.35 60.77
CA SER A 231 0.85 23.81 60.98
C SER A 231 2.28 24.35 60.65
N SER A 232 2.57 25.65 60.38
CA SER A 232 1.76 26.89 60.15
C SER A 232 2.53 28.04 59.41
N ALA A 233 1.86 28.69 58.43
CA ALA A 233 1.74 30.14 58.14
C ALA A 233 2.88 31.20 58.36
N THR A 234 3.38 31.78 57.23
CA THR A 234 3.60 33.24 56.88
C THR A 234 4.35 34.24 57.81
N PRO A 235 4.63 35.53 57.42
CA PRO A 235 4.78 36.20 56.09
C PRO A 235 6.03 37.14 55.93
N VAL A 236 6.35 37.61 54.71
CA VAL A 236 7.14 38.85 54.42
C VAL A 236 6.55 39.57 53.17
N ILE A 237 6.86 40.87 52.95
CA ILE A 237 6.07 41.83 52.14
C ILE A 237 6.74 42.31 50.84
N ALA A 238 5.92 42.36 49.78
CA ALA A 238 5.90 43.14 48.53
C ALA A 238 7.12 43.92 47.97
N SER A 239 7.31 43.78 46.65
CA SER A 239 7.32 44.90 45.68
C SER A 239 6.88 44.37 44.30
N GLY A 240 6.08 45.11 43.53
CA GLY A 240 5.45 44.59 42.30
C GLY A 240 5.77 45.35 41.01
N THR A 241 5.51 44.70 39.86
CA THR A 241 5.57 45.28 38.51
C THR A 241 4.43 44.68 37.67
N SER A 242 3.90 45.42 36.69
CA SER A 242 2.63 45.10 36.00
C SER A 242 2.77 44.82 34.51
N THR A 243 2.20 43.71 34.04
CA THR A 243 1.81 43.46 32.63
C THR A 243 0.65 42.44 32.57
N PRO A 244 -0.15 42.37 31.48
CA PRO A 244 -1.53 41.91 31.57
C PRO A 244 -1.81 40.43 31.23
N ALA A 245 -2.90 39.93 31.84
CA ALA A 245 -3.83 38.88 31.40
C ALA A 245 -3.36 37.85 30.36
N THR A 246 -3.09 36.63 30.82
CA THR A 246 -3.07 35.41 29.99
C THR A 246 -4.50 35.03 29.58
N SER A 247 -4.71 34.69 28.30
CA SER A 247 -5.97 34.10 27.82
C SER A 247 -6.13 32.66 28.32
N VAL A 248 -7.37 32.23 28.55
CA VAL A 248 -7.67 30.89 29.08
C VAL A 248 -7.51 29.84 27.99
N ASP A 249 -6.66 28.83 28.22
CA ASP A 249 -6.55 27.67 27.32
C ASP A 249 -7.82 26.81 27.38
N ALA A 250 -8.59 26.82 26.29
CA ALA A 250 -9.70 25.91 26.11
C ALA A 250 -9.16 24.53 25.69
N TYR A 251 -9.01 23.63 26.66
CA TYR A 251 -8.74 22.22 26.40
C TYR A 251 -9.96 21.55 25.74
N GLU A 252 -10.06 21.70 24.42
CA GLU A 252 -11.12 21.08 23.62
C GLU A 252 -10.94 19.56 23.62
N TYR A 253 -11.87 18.85 24.28
CA TYR A 253 -11.83 17.40 24.42
C TYR A 253 -12.20 16.74 23.09
N ASP A 254 -11.19 16.30 22.34
CA ASP A 254 -11.37 15.61 21.06
C ASP A 254 -11.95 14.20 21.26
N ALA A 255 -13.28 14.15 21.27
CA ALA A 255 -14.05 12.93 21.34
C ALA A 255 -13.90 12.03 20.09
N GLU A 256 -13.48 12.56 18.94
CA GLU A 256 -13.22 11.75 17.74
C GLU A 256 -11.86 11.05 17.83
N ALA A 257 -10.81 11.73 18.32
CA ALA A 257 -9.53 11.07 18.61
C ALA A 257 -9.69 9.97 19.68
N ALA A 258 -10.52 10.23 20.70
CA ALA A 258 -10.87 9.20 21.68
C ALA A 258 -11.66 8.04 21.05
N TYR A 259 -12.61 8.30 20.14
CA TYR A 259 -13.38 7.27 19.45
C TYR A 259 -12.54 6.45 18.46
N HIS A 260 -11.64 7.07 17.70
CA HIS A 260 -10.69 6.39 16.83
C HIS A 260 -9.69 5.50 17.58
N ALA A 261 -9.48 5.71 18.88
CA ALA A 261 -8.70 4.83 19.75
C ALA A 261 -9.50 3.60 20.26
N LEU A 262 -10.81 3.51 19.99
CA LEU A 262 -11.67 2.39 20.39
C LEU A 262 -11.85 1.31 19.30
N ASP A 263 -11.41 1.56 18.05
CA ASP A 263 -11.43 0.56 16.98
C ASP A 263 -10.21 -0.37 17.11
N PRO A 264 -10.38 -1.67 17.48
CA PRO A 264 -9.25 -2.55 17.78
C PRO A 264 -8.45 -2.99 16.54
N SER A 265 -8.91 -2.67 15.33
CA SER A 265 -8.18 -2.93 14.08
C SER A 265 -8.05 -1.64 13.26
N PRO A 266 -6.83 -1.13 12.98
CA PRO A 266 -6.71 0.11 12.25
C PRO A 266 -7.21 -0.05 10.80
N TRP A 267 -8.23 0.73 10.42
CA TRP A 267 -8.81 0.74 9.07
C TRP A 267 -7.74 1.09 8.01
N LYS A 268 -7.51 0.15 7.08
CA LYS A 268 -6.45 0.19 6.04
C LYS A 268 -7.02 -0.17 4.65
N PRO A 269 -7.92 0.65 4.07
CA PRO A 269 -8.63 0.30 2.83
C PRO A 269 -7.71 0.01 1.63
N PHE A 270 -6.50 0.56 1.61
CA PHE A 270 -5.53 0.39 0.51
C PHE A 270 -4.50 -0.72 0.74
N ALA A 271 -4.65 -1.55 1.78
CA ALA A 271 -3.63 -2.55 2.17
C ALA A 271 -3.30 -3.55 1.06
N ASP A 272 -4.32 -4.12 0.40
CA ASP A 272 -4.13 -5.05 -0.73
C ASP A 272 -3.58 -4.33 -1.97
N LEU A 273 -4.09 -3.13 -2.26
CA LEU A 273 -3.68 -2.30 -3.39
C LEU A 273 -2.17 -2.03 -3.33
N PHE A 274 -1.62 -1.63 -2.18
CA PHE A 274 -0.17 -1.42 -2.03
C PHE A 274 0.63 -2.68 -2.36
N LYS A 275 0.17 -3.85 -1.92
CA LYS A 275 0.84 -5.13 -2.18
C LYS A 275 0.84 -5.48 -3.67
N ARG A 276 -0.30 -5.34 -4.36
CA ARG A 276 -0.40 -5.53 -5.82
C ARG A 276 0.50 -4.56 -6.58
N ARG A 277 0.35 -3.26 -6.32
CA ARG A 277 1.10 -2.19 -7.00
C ARG A 277 2.60 -2.28 -6.71
N PHE A 278 3.03 -2.75 -5.53
CA PHE A 278 4.44 -3.01 -5.27
C PHE A 278 5.03 -4.10 -6.17
N LEU A 279 4.33 -5.24 -6.32
CA LEU A 279 4.78 -6.33 -7.19
C LEU A 279 4.84 -5.91 -8.67
N TRP A 280 4.00 -4.94 -9.06
CA TRP A 280 3.99 -4.32 -10.38
C TRP A 280 5.18 -3.36 -10.58
N TYR A 281 5.42 -2.42 -9.65
CA TYR A 281 6.45 -1.39 -9.82
C TYR A 281 7.84 -1.77 -9.28
N TYR A 282 8.03 -3.01 -8.82
CA TYR A 282 9.28 -3.53 -8.25
C TYR A 282 10.51 -3.25 -9.12
N THR A 283 10.45 -3.54 -10.43
CA THR A 283 11.56 -3.30 -11.37
C THR A 283 11.92 -1.82 -11.47
N THR A 284 10.93 -0.92 -11.44
CA THR A 284 11.17 0.53 -11.43
C THR A 284 11.85 0.96 -10.13
N TYR A 285 11.33 0.55 -8.96
CA TYR A 285 11.98 0.87 -7.68
C TYR A 285 13.42 0.34 -7.61
N LEU A 286 13.68 -0.87 -8.10
CA LEU A 286 15.01 -1.49 -8.14
C LEU A 286 15.97 -0.65 -8.98
N SER A 287 15.65 -0.43 -10.26
CA SER A 287 16.47 0.39 -11.17
C SER A 287 16.65 1.83 -10.69
N THR A 288 15.65 2.42 -10.03
CA THR A 288 15.76 3.75 -9.42
C THR A 288 16.78 3.78 -8.27
N ILE A 289 16.80 2.74 -7.43
CA ILE A 289 17.79 2.60 -6.35
C ILE A 289 19.20 2.39 -6.95
N GLU A 290 19.35 1.48 -7.91
CA GLU A 290 20.63 1.13 -8.54
C GLU A 290 21.26 2.33 -9.29
N ALA A 291 20.44 3.14 -9.98
CA ALA A 291 20.91 4.37 -10.61
C ALA A 291 21.29 5.44 -9.58
N ALA A 292 20.45 5.67 -8.56
CA ALA A 292 20.73 6.67 -7.53
C ALA A 292 21.95 6.32 -6.66
N GLN A 293 22.24 5.03 -6.45
CA GLN A 293 23.43 4.54 -5.75
C GLN A 293 24.74 4.83 -6.52
N GLN A 294 24.68 4.99 -7.85
CA GLN A 294 25.84 5.42 -8.66
C GLN A 294 26.09 6.93 -8.52
N GLU A 295 25.04 7.73 -8.33
CA GLU A 295 25.15 9.18 -8.13
C GLU A 295 25.51 9.58 -6.69
N GLN A 296 24.96 8.91 -5.69
CA GLN A 296 25.03 9.30 -4.28
C GLN A 296 25.54 8.17 -3.40
N LYS A 297 26.59 8.47 -2.62
CA LYS A 297 27.18 7.51 -1.67
C LYS A 297 26.33 7.39 -0.41
N ASP A 298 26.17 6.16 0.07
CA ASP A 298 25.56 5.89 1.37
C ASP A 298 26.29 6.63 2.49
N GLY A 299 25.52 7.14 3.45
CA GLY A 299 26.02 7.98 4.54
C GLY A 299 26.22 9.46 4.16
N LYS A 300 26.14 9.87 2.88
CA LYS A 300 26.08 11.30 2.54
C LYS A 300 24.81 11.89 3.16
N MET A 301 24.98 12.92 3.99
CA MET A 301 23.85 13.68 4.55
C MET A 301 23.05 14.38 3.44
N PHE A 302 21.75 14.55 3.67
CA PHE A 302 20.89 15.38 2.84
C PHE A 302 21.35 16.84 2.92
N GLU A 303 21.56 17.48 1.77
CA GLU A 303 21.78 18.91 1.70
C GLU A 303 20.45 19.65 1.96
N LEU A 304 20.49 20.75 2.72
CA LEU A 304 19.33 21.61 2.95
C LEU A 304 19.22 22.62 1.79
N THR A 305 18.01 22.89 1.31
CA THR A 305 17.73 23.95 0.35
C THR A 305 17.60 25.32 1.05
N ASP A 306 17.57 26.39 0.26
CA ASP A 306 17.51 27.77 0.77
C ASP A 306 16.22 28.07 1.59
N PHE A 307 15.17 27.25 1.41
CA PHE A 307 13.90 27.33 2.15
C PHE A 307 13.77 26.31 3.31
N GLU A 308 14.76 25.42 3.49
CA GLU A 308 14.76 24.43 4.57
C GLU A 308 15.51 24.93 5.81
N SER A 309 14.77 25.10 6.91
CA SER A 309 15.27 25.53 8.22
C SER A 309 15.13 24.41 9.27
N GLN A 310 15.53 24.66 10.52
CA GLN A 310 15.42 23.69 11.60
C GLN A 310 13.96 23.26 11.92
N SER A 311 12.95 24.04 11.53
CA SER A 311 11.53 23.75 11.80
C SER A 311 10.73 23.15 10.63
N ASN A 312 11.29 23.13 9.41
CA ASN A 312 10.62 22.59 8.21
C ASN A 312 11.54 21.76 7.28
N GLY A 313 12.83 21.64 7.62
CA GLY A 313 13.84 20.98 6.81
C GLY A 313 13.89 19.47 6.99
N MET A 314 14.09 18.76 5.89
CA MET A 314 14.17 17.31 5.86
C MET A 314 15.61 16.84 6.05
N THR A 315 15.93 16.45 7.28
CA THR A 315 17.25 15.95 7.70
C THR A 315 17.35 14.42 7.59
N GLY A 316 18.52 13.91 7.19
CA GLY A 316 18.78 12.49 7.05
C GLY A 316 20.04 12.24 6.22
N SER A 317 20.20 11.00 5.75
CA SER A 317 21.31 10.56 4.91
C SER A 317 20.84 9.58 3.85
N TYR A 318 21.49 9.57 2.69
CA TYR A 318 21.28 8.55 1.67
C TYR A 318 21.74 7.17 2.17
N GLN A 319 20.96 6.13 1.84
CA GLN A 319 21.07 4.75 2.38
C GLN A 319 20.58 3.72 1.35
N PHE A 320 20.99 3.86 0.09
CA PHE A 320 20.51 3.07 -1.04
C PHE A 320 20.78 1.57 -0.88
N SER A 321 21.90 1.15 -0.27
CA SER A 321 22.12 -0.28 0.03
C SER A 321 21.07 -0.84 0.99
N ASN A 322 20.65 -0.07 2.00
CA ASN A 322 19.57 -0.46 2.92
C ASN A 322 18.20 -0.46 2.21
N LEU A 323 17.91 0.54 1.37
CA LEU A 323 16.69 0.53 0.56
C LEU A 323 16.64 -0.71 -0.35
N HIS A 324 17.76 -1.09 -0.96
CA HIS A 324 17.84 -2.28 -1.81
C HIS A 324 17.56 -3.57 -1.02
N SER A 325 18.18 -3.75 0.15
CA SER A 325 17.92 -4.89 1.04
C SER A 325 16.44 -4.96 1.45
N ARG A 326 15.87 -3.83 1.86
CA ARG A 326 14.46 -3.73 2.27
C ARG A 326 13.48 -4.01 1.13
N LEU A 327 13.79 -3.57 -0.09
CA LEU A 327 13.02 -3.91 -1.29
C LEU A 327 12.96 -5.43 -1.51
N ARG A 328 14.09 -6.12 -1.35
CA ARG A 328 14.16 -7.60 -1.42
C ARG A 328 13.38 -8.26 -0.27
N ASN A 329 13.49 -7.75 0.97
CA ASN A 329 12.74 -8.26 2.11
C ASN A 329 11.21 -8.17 1.92
N VAL A 330 10.73 -7.02 1.43
CA VAL A 330 9.29 -6.79 1.19
C VAL A 330 8.78 -7.70 0.08
N LYS A 331 9.55 -7.92 -1.01
CA LYS A 331 9.23 -8.92 -2.02
C LYS A 331 9.18 -10.33 -1.43
N ALA A 332 10.20 -10.75 -0.68
CA ALA A 332 10.26 -12.09 -0.07
C ALA A 332 9.06 -12.35 0.87
N ALA A 333 8.64 -11.35 1.64
CA ALA A 333 7.44 -11.45 2.49
C ALA A 333 6.12 -11.51 1.70
N LEU A 334 6.07 -11.00 0.46
CA LEU A 334 4.90 -11.11 -0.43
C LEU A 334 4.83 -12.45 -1.15
N GLU A 335 5.96 -13.06 -1.48
CA GLU A 335 5.99 -14.46 -1.96
C GLU A 335 5.61 -15.42 -0.80
N ALA A 336 6.19 -15.24 0.39
CA ALA A 336 5.80 -16.04 1.57
C ALA A 336 4.33 -15.85 1.98
N GLU A 337 3.72 -14.68 1.72
CA GLU A 337 2.28 -14.48 1.88
C GLU A 337 1.46 -15.32 0.88
N LYS A 338 1.88 -15.42 -0.39
CA LYS A 338 1.25 -16.30 -1.38
C LYS A 338 1.37 -17.77 -0.97
N ASP A 339 2.55 -18.22 -0.54
CA ASP A 339 2.78 -19.61 -0.11
C ASP A 339 1.88 -19.96 1.10
N ALA A 340 1.81 -19.06 2.08
CA ALA A 340 0.94 -19.22 3.24
C ALA A 340 -0.56 -19.25 2.90
N TRP A 341 -1.00 -18.66 1.77
CA TRP A 341 -2.39 -18.81 1.30
C TRP A 341 -2.68 -20.23 0.83
N VAL A 342 -1.71 -20.91 0.21
CA VAL A 342 -1.84 -22.31 -0.25
C VAL A 342 -1.99 -23.26 0.94
N GLU A 343 -1.17 -23.09 1.99
CA GLU A 343 -1.24 -23.86 3.25
C GLU A 343 -2.56 -23.61 4.02
N GLN A 344 -2.99 -22.36 4.10
CA GLN A 344 -4.28 -22.00 4.69
C GLN A 344 -5.45 -22.55 3.87
N GLY A 345 -5.32 -22.64 2.54
CA GLY A 345 -6.29 -23.27 1.65
C GLY A 345 -6.55 -24.74 1.99
N LEU A 346 -5.49 -25.53 2.18
CA LEU A 346 -5.60 -26.92 2.67
C LEU A 346 -6.30 -26.99 4.03
N THR A 347 -6.00 -26.05 4.93
CA THR A 347 -6.64 -25.96 6.24
C THR A 347 -8.13 -25.62 6.13
N TYR A 348 -8.53 -24.77 5.18
CA TYR A 348 -9.92 -24.43 4.89
C TYR A 348 -10.69 -25.62 4.29
N VAL A 349 -10.05 -26.41 3.42
CA VAL A 349 -10.60 -27.65 2.84
C VAL A 349 -10.81 -28.71 3.93
N ALA A 350 -9.79 -28.97 4.75
CA ALA A 350 -9.86 -29.91 5.86
C ALA A 350 -10.92 -29.52 6.92
N ALA A 351 -11.15 -28.22 7.11
CA ALA A 351 -12.22 -27.67 7.96
C ALA A 351 -13.58 -27.53 7.25
N SER A 352 -13.71 -27.97 5.99
CA SER A 352 -14.93 -27.88 5.16
C SER A 352 -15.56 -26.48 5.13
N ARG A 353 -14.73 -25.42 5.07
CA ARG A 353 -15.22 -24.04 5.04
C ARG A 353 -15.89 -23.71 3.71
N THR A 354 -16.99 -22.97 3.77
CA THR A 354 -17.84 -22.60 2.61
C THR A 354 -17.04 -22.05 1.43
N LEU A 355 -16.06 -21.18 1.67
CA LEU A 355 -15.20 -20.61 0.62
C LEU A 355 -14.42 -21.70 -0.15
N ALA A 356 -13.89 -22.72 0.52
CA ALA A 356 -13.18 -23.81 -0.15
C ALA A 356 -14.12 -24.60 -1.09
N THR A 357 -15.32 -24.93 -0.60
CA THR A 357 -16.35 -25.61 -1.42
C THR A 357 -16.82 -24.76 -2.59
N GLN A 358 -16.99 -23.45 -2.39
CA GLN A 358 -17.35 -22.50 -3.45
C GLN A 358 -16.26 -22.38 -4.52
N LEU A 359 -14.99 -22.24 -4.12
CA LEU A 359 -13.85 -22.17 -5.03
C LEU A 359 -13.67 -23.47 -5.82
N ALA A 360 -13.84 -24.63 -5.19
CA ALA A 360 -13.78 -25.93 -5.89
C ALA A 360 -14.89 -26.08 -6.93
N PHE A 361 -16.12 -25.64 -6.62
CA PHE A 361 -17.23 -25.63 -7.57
C PHE A 361 -17.00 -24.62 -8.72
N GLN A 362 -16.53 -23.41 -8.41
CA GLN A 362 -16.20 -22.39 -9.43
C GLN A 362 -15.07 -22.86 -10.36
N PHE A 363 -14.04 -23.54 -9.83
CA PHE A 363 -12.99 -24.14 -10.64
C PHE A 363 -13.56 -25.19 -11.61
N GLN A 364 -14.42 -26.10 -11.13
CA GLN A 364 -15.05 -27.11 -11.98
C GLN A 364 -15.91 -26.48 -13.08
N GLN A 365 -16.75 -25.50 -12.75
CA GLN A 365 -17.56 -24.79 -13.74
C GLN A 365 -16.67 -24.10 -14.79
N LEU A 366 -15.69 -23.30 -14.36
CA LEU A 366 -14.84 -22.55 -15.27
C LEU A 366 -13.93 -23.45 -16.11
N LYS A 367 -13.47 -24.59 -15.58
CA LYS A 367 -12.79 -25.59 -16.40
C LYS A 367 -13.71 -26.17 -17.47
N CYS A 368 -14.95 -26.53 -17.14
CA CYS A 368 -15.90 -26.99 -18.16
C CYS A 368 -16.22 -25.90 -19.22
N GLU A 369 -16.22 -24.62 -18.85
CA GLU A 369 -16.38 -23.51 -19.82
C GLU A 369 -15.13 -23.26 -20.70
N CYS A 370 -13.93 -23.66 -20.22
CA CYS A 370 -12.69 -23.64 -21.00
C CYS A 370 -12.51 -24.90 -21.87
N ASP A 371 -12.96 -26.06 -21.40
CA ASP A 371 -12.88 -27.35 -22.10
C ASP A 371 -14.01 -27.51 -23.18
N ASP A 372 -14.96 -26.58 -23.23
CA ASP A 372 -16.10 -26.59 -24.17
C ASP A 372 -15.66 -26.37 -25.63
N SER A 373 -15.41 -27.49 -26.33
CA SER A 373 -15.04 -27.53 -27.75
C SER A 373 -16.07 -26.89 -28.71
N THR A 374 -17.28 -26.54 -28.26
CA THR A 374 -18.24 -25.79 -29.09
C THR A 374 -17.90 -24.30 -29.19
N ARG A 375 -16.98 -23.80 -28.34
CA ARG A 375 -16.38 -22.46 -28.42
C ARG A 375 -15.02 -22.54 -29.13
N PRO A 376 -14.94 -22.37 -30.47
CA PRO A 376 -13.66 -22.38 -31.16
C PRO A 376 -12.77 -21.24 -30.65
N GLY A 377 -11.56 -21.58 -30.19
CA GLY A 377 -10.59 -20.61 -29.67
C GLY A 377 -10.62 -20.41 -28.15
N SER A 378 -10.98 -21.42 -27.35
CA SER A 378 -10.65 -21.41 -25.91
C SER A 378 -9.15 -21.18 -25.72
N ARG A 379 -8.79 -20.11 -25.02
CA ARG A 379 -7.41 -19.60 -24.89
C ARG A 379 -6.65 -20.21 -23.71
N LEU A 380 -7.38 -20.83 -22.78
CA LEU A 380 -6.91 -21.25 -21.47
C LEU A 380 -7.19 -22.74 -21.24
N ASP A 381 -6.19 -23.46 -20.73
CA ASP A 381 -6.44 -24.66 -19.91
C ASP A 381 -6.26 -24.31 -18.42
N LEU A 382 -7.08 -24.92 -17.58
CA LEU A 382 -7.12 -24.73 -16.13
C LEU A 382 -6.81 -26.05 -15.43
N SER A 383 -5.92 -26.04 -14.44
CA SER A 383 -5.58 -27.19 -13.61
C SER A 383 -5.34 -26.78 -12.14
N LEU A 384 -5.48 -27.73 -11.22
CA LEU A 384 -5.02 -27.58 -9.84
C LEU A 384 -3.77 -28.45 -9.64
N PRO A 385 -2.64 -27.91 -9.16
CA PRO A 385 -1.44 -28.71 -8.89
C PRO A 385 -1.63 -29.68 -7.72
N ASP A 386 -2.51 -29.34 -6.78
CA ASP A 386 -3.11 -30.26 -5.81
C ASP A 386 -4.62 -30.31 -6.07
N PRO A 387 -5.18 -31.43 -6.56
CA PRO A 387 -6.62 -31.58 -6.83
C PRO A 387 -7.53 -31.34 -5.63
N THR A 388 -7.01 -31.33 -4.41
CA THR A 388 -7.76 -31.04 -3.19
C THR A 388 -7.75 -29.56 -2.79
N ASN A 389 -6.86 -28.73 -3.37
CA ASN A 389 -6.64 -27.35 -2.95
C ASN A 389 -7.11 -26.32 -4.00
N PRO A 390 -8.32 -25.76 -3.87
CA PRO A 390 -8.88 -24.83 -4.84
C PRO A 390 -8.36 -23.38 -4.70
N PHE A 391 -7.33 -23.13 -3.87
CA PHE A 391 -6.75 -21.80 -3.64
C PHE A 391 -5.52 -21.49 -4.51
N LEU A 392 -4.98 -22.47 -5.25
CA LEU A 392 -3.91 -22.26 -6.23
C LEU A 392 -4.32 -22.87 -7.57
N TRP A 393 -4.51 -22.06 -8.60
CA TRP A 393 -4.82 -22.54 -9.95
C TRP A 393 -3.60 -22.36 -10.85
N HIS A 394 -3.32 -23.39 -11.65
CA HIS A 394 -2.41 -23.33 -12.79
C HIS A 394 -3.22 -23.04 -14.04
N ILE A 395 -2.76 -22.07 -14.82
CA ILE A 395 -3.42 -21.57 -16.03
C ILE A 395 -2.39 -21.68 -17.16
N THR A 396 -2.72 -22.43 -18.21
CA THR A 396 -1.94 -22.50 -19.44
C THR A 396 -2.59 -21.59 -20.46
N LEU A 397 -1.96 -20.45 -20.77
CA LEU A 397 -2.40 -19.53 -21.82
C LEU A 397 -1.70 -19.88 -23.14
N PHE A 398 -2.49 -20.25 -24.14
CA PHE A 398 -1.99 -20.53 -25.50
C PHE A 398 -1.96 -19.25 -26.34
N GLY A 399 -0.97 -19.12 -27.23
CA GLY A 399 -0.80 -18.01 -28.16
C GLY A 399 -1.97 -17.82 -29.14
N GLN A 400 -2.12 -16.62 -29.70
CA GLN A 400 -3.18 -16.35 -30.69
C GLN A 400 -2.62 -16.43 -32.11
N SER A 401 -3.26 -17.26 -32.94
CA SER A 401 -3.00 -17.38 -34.38
C SER A 401 -2.92 -16.00 -35.04
N GLU A 402 -1.90 -15.79 -35.87
CA GLU A 402 -1.61 -14.55 -36.62
C GLU A 402 -1.17 -13.33 -35.76
N HIS A 403 -1.08 -13.45 -34.43
CA HIS A 403 -0.69 -12.36 -33.52
C HIS A 403 0.81 -12.43 -33.11
N ASN A 404 1.28 -11.47 -32.31
CA ASN A 404 2.70 -11.42 -31.87
C ASN A 404 3.06 -12.44 -30.78
N LEU A 405 2.11 -13.26 -30.35
CA LEU A 405 2.26 -14.32 -29.34
C LEU A 405 1.94 -15.71 -29.92
N ASP A 406 1.79 -15.82 -31.23
CA ASP A 406 1.44 -17.07 -31.92
C ASP A 406 2.37 -18.24 -31.55
N GLU A 407 1.81 -19.45 -31.56
CA GLU A 407 2.39 -20.73 -31.09
C GLU A 407 2.87 -20.78 -29.62
N GLY A 408 3.00 -19.64 -28.92
CA GLY A 408 3.53 -19.58 -27.55
C GLY A 408 2.65 -20.28 -26.50
N ILE A 409 3.28 -20.82 -25.46
CA ILE A 409 2.61 -21.48 -24.32
C ILE A 409 3.09 -20.82 -23.02
N PHE A 410 2.19 -20.20 -22.26
CA PHE A 410 2.55 -19.43 -21.07
C PHE A 410 1.91 -20.04 -19.81
N PHE A 411 2.74 -20.52 -18.90
CA PHE A 411 2.31 -20.99 -17.59
C PHE A 411 2.15 -19.81 -16.62
N ILE A 412 0.94 -19.67 -16.10
CA ILE A 412 0.52 -18.61 -15.19
C ILE A 412 -0.03 -19.26 -13.92
N THR A 413 0.26 -18.68 -12.77
CA THR A 413 -0.22 -19.14 -11.46
C THR A 413 -1.12 -18.09 -10.81
N LEU A 414 -2.30 -18.52 -10.38
CA LEU A 414 -3.31 -17.71 -9.71
C LEU A 414 -3.42 -18.16 -8.25
N HIS A 415 -2.89 -17.37 -7.33
CA HIS A 415 -2.97 -17.61 -5.89
C HIS A 415 -4.16 -16.83 -5.33
N ILE A 416 -5.14 -17.52 -4.75
CA ILE A 416 -6.39 -16.95 -4.26
C ILE A 416 -6.30 -16.83 -2.72
N PRO A 417 -6.55 -15.65 -2.13
CA PRO A 417 -6.42 -15.48 -0.68
C PRO A 417 -7.55 -16.20 0.10
N PRO A 418 -7.27 -16.73 1.31
CA PRO A 418 -8.29 -17.27 2.23
C PRO A 418 -9.30 -16.24 2.76
N THR A 419 -9.14 -14.97 2.36
CA THR A 419 -10.04 -13.82 2.63
C THR A 419 -10.68 -13.27 1.35
N PHE A 420 -10.58 -13.97 0.22
CA PHE A 420 -11.25 -13.58 -1.03
C PHE A 420 -12.79 -13.63 -0.88
N PRO A 421 -13.55 -12.65 -1.40
CA PRO A 421 -13.11 -11.41 -2.06
C PRO A 421 -12.89 -10.21 -1.12
N GLN A 422 -13.14 -10.38 0.18
CA GLN A 422 -13.34 -9.29 1.14
C GLN A 422 -12.09 -8.42 1.43
N ASP A 423 -10.94 -9.01 1.71
CA ASP A 423 -9.74 -8.24 2.14
C ASP A 423 -8.63 -8.17 1.07
N ALA A 424 -8.63 -9.06 0.09
CA ALA A 424 -7.53 -9.22 -0.85
C ALA A 424 -7.95 -9.87 -2.19
N GLN A 425 -7.29 -9.45 -3.27
CA GLN A 425 -7.46 -10.03 -4.60
C GLN A 425 -6.44 -11.14 -4.93
N PRO A 426 -6.77 -12.07 -5.84
CA PRO A 426 -5.83 -13.06 -6.34
C PRO A 426 -4.52 -12.47 -6.92
N ARG A 427 -3.40 -13.14 -6.65
CA ARG A 427 -2.08 -12.81 -7.23
C ARG A 427 -1.84 -13.65 -8.48
N VAL A 428 -1.61 -12.96 -9.60
CA VAL A 428 -1.28 -13.56 -10.89
C VAL A 428 0.22 -13.42 -11.14
N THR A 429 0.92 -14.54 -11.18
CA THR A 429 2.37 -14.62 -11.50
C THR A 429 2.57 -15.47 -12.75
N PHE A 430 3.12 -14.87 -13.80
CA PHE A 430 3.72 -15.58 -14.94
C PHE A 430 4.94 -16.37 -14.45
N GLN A 431 4.94 -17.67 -14.69
CA GLN A 431 6.10 -18.54 -14.46
C GLN A 431 6.98 -18.58 -15.72
N THR A 432 6.37 -18.69 -16.90
CA THR A 432 7.10 -18.57 -18.17
C THR A 432 7.46 -17.10 -18.46
N ARG A 433 8.74 -16.84 -18.80
CA ARG A 433 9.22 -15.47 -19.04
C ARG A 433 8.69 -14.90 -20.36
N ILE A 434 8.03 -13.75 -20.28
CA ILE A 434 7.46 -13.05 -21.44
C ILE A 434 7.96 -11.59 -21.50
N PHE A 435 8.33 -11.10 -22.69
CA PHE A 435 8.75 -9.70 -22.87
C PHE A 435 7.53 -8.78 -23.07
N HIS A 436 6.68 -8.67 -22.04
CA HIS A 436 5.41 -7.95 -22.15
C HIS A 436 5.33 -6.70 -21.25
N HIS A 437 4.75 -5.62 -21.77
CA HIS A 437 4.62 -4.35 -21.04
C HIS A 437 3.76 -4.45 -19.77
N ARG A 438 2.88 -5.46 -19.67
CA ARG A 438 2.04 -5.75 -18.49
C ARG A 438 2.63 -6.77 -17.51
N VAL A 439 3.79 -7.36 -17.75
CA VAL A 439 4.37 -8.38 -16.85
C VAL A 439 5.68 -7.87 -16.26
N CYS A 440 5.74 -7.70 -14.94
CA CYS A 440 6.94 -7.24 -14.26
C CYS A 440 8.05 -8.32 -14.38
N PRO A 441 9.22 -8.02 -14.97
CA PRO A 441 10.23 -9.03 -15.30
C PRO A 441 10.90 -9.65 -14.05
N ASP A 442 10.90 -8.95 -12.92
CA ASP A 442 11.48 -9.43 -11.66
C ASP A 442 10.54 -10.33 -10.84
N THR A 443 9.23 -10.06 -10.88
CA THR A 443 8.22 -10.72 -10.01
C THR A 443 7.29 -11.66 -10.77
N GLY A 444 7.31 -11.61 -12.11
CA GLY A 444 6.31 -12.25 -12.97
C GLY A 444 4.90 -11.69 -12.79
N ALA A 445 4.70 -10.64 -11.98
CA ALA A 445 3.37 -10.14 -11.65
C ALA A 445 2.70 -9.47 -12.87
N LEU A 446 1.49 -9.92 -13.20
CA LEU A 446 0.68 -9.33 -14.27
C LEU A 446 -0.07 -8.07 -13.77
N CYS A 447 -0.06 -7.02 -14.59
CA CYS A 447 -0.86 -5.81 -14.46
C CYS A 447 -2.14 -5.92 -15.29
N TYR A 448 -3.22 -6.38 -14.64
CA TYR A 448 -4.54 -6.65 -15.23
C TYR A 448 -5.67 -6.01 -14.39
N PHE A 449 -6.84 -5.81 -15.00
CA PHE A 449 -7.98 -5.11 -14.40
C PHE A 449 -9.28 -5.92 -14.58
N PRO A 450 -9.74 -6.67 -13.57
CA PRO A 450 -11.02 -7.37 -13.61
C PRO A 450 -12.19 -6.39 -13.56
N LYS A 451 -13.22 -6.64 -14.38
CA LYS A 451 -14.48 -5.86 -14.43
C LYS A 451 -15.35 -6.09 -13.19
N ASN A 452 -15.13 -7.21 -12.50
CA ASN A 452 -15.63 -7.47 -11.15
C ASN A 452 -14.52 -8.15 -10.33
N GLU A 453 -14.00 -7.44 -9.33
CA GLU A 453 -12.90 -7.90 -8.45
C GLU A 453 -13.31 -9.07 -7.53
N GLU A 454 -14.61 -9.37 -7.41
CA GLU A 454 -15.16 -10.51 -6.64
C GLU A 454 -15.31 -11.79 -7.48
N SER A 455 -15.10 -11.72 -8.81
CA SER A 455 -15.42 -12.82 -9.73
C SER A 455 -14.18 -13.40 -10.40
N LEU A 456 -13.83 -14.64 -10.06
CA LEU A 456 -12.69 -15.35 -10.67
C LEU A 456 -12.83 -15.49 -12.20
N ALA A 457 -14.06 -15.59 -12.72
CA ALA A 457 -14.31 -15.54 -14.16
C ALA A 457 -13.85 -14.20 -14.78
N SER A 458 -14.09 -13.09 -14.09
CA SER A 458 -13.62 -11.77 -14.51
C SER A 458 -12.11 -11.59 -14.35
N HIS A 459 -11.49 -12.25 -13.37
CA HIS A 459 -10.02 -12.33 -13.28
C HIS A 459 -9.43 -13.10 -14.46
N LEU A 460 -9.96 -14.29 -14.80
CA LEU A 460 -9.50 -15.06 -15.97
C LEU A 460 -9.65 -14.26 -17.28
N GLN A 461 -10.80 -13.62 -17.51
CA GLN A 461 -11.01 -12.77 -18.68
C GLN A 461 -9.98 -11.63 -18.73
N ALA A 462 -9.75 -10.94 -17.61
CA ALA A 462 -8.82 -9.82 -17.55
C ALA A 462 -7.34 -10.24 -17.67
N ILE A 463 -6.98 -11.48 -17.32
CA ILE A 463 -5.65 -12.04 -17.59
C ILE A 463 -5.41 -12.15 -19.10
N VAL A 464 -6.39 -12.69 -19.86
CA VAL A 464 -6.31 -12.78 -21.33
C VAL A 464 -6.28 -11.37 -21.94
N GLU A 465 -7.24 -10.51 -21.57
CA GLU A 465 -7.33 -9.14 -22.10
C GLU A 465 -6.05 -8.33 -21.84
N ALA A 466 -5.39 -8.47 -20.69
CA ALA A 466 -4.15 -7.76 -20.37
C ALA A 466 -2.88 -8.27 -21.09
N VAL A 467 -2.93 -9.45 -21.70
CA VAL A 467 -1.79 -10.07 -22.42
C VAL A 467 -1.98 -9.94 -23.94
N GLU A 468 -3.22 -10.03 -24.43
CA GLU A 468 -3.56 -10.05 -25.85
C GLU A 468 -3.92 -8.66 -26.41
N ASP A 469 -3.92 -7.59 -25.59
CA ASP A 469 -4.28 -6.24 -26.02
C ASP A 469 -3.43 -5.74 -27.21
N VAL A 470 -4.08 -5.73 -28.38
CA VAL A 470 -3.52 -5.31 -29.66
C VAL A 470 -3.31 -3.79 -29.69
N ASN A 471 -4.13 -3.02 -28.97
CA ASN A 471 -4.16 -1.56 -29.03
C ASN A 471 -4.39 -0.90 -27.64
N PRO A 472 -3.50 -1.15 -26.65
CA PRO A 472 -3.64 -0.62 -25.31
C PRO A 472 -3.55 0.90 -25.31
N ARG A 473 -4.50 1.53 -24.62
CA ARG A 473 -4.36 2.95 -24.24
C ARG A 473 -3.04 3.12 -23.48
N PHE A 474 -2.29 4.16 -23.82
CA PHE A 474 -1.08 4.49 -23.09
C PHE A 474 -1.41 4.97 -21.68
N ASP A 475 -1.02 4.18 -20.68
CA ASP A 475 -0.85 4.64 -19.31
C ASP A 475 0.50 4.14 -18.79
N PRO A 476 1.45 5.03 -18.45
CA PRO A 476 2.72 4.64 -17.84
C PRO A 476 2.54 3.90 -16.51
N ARG A 477 1.46 4.15 -15.74
CA ARG A 477 1.15 3.40 -14.50
C ARG A 477 0.67 1.97 -14.77
N ALA A 478 0.35 1.64 -16.02
CA ALA A 478 0.06 0.29 -16.48
C ALA A 478 1.29 -0.41 -17.08
N SER A 479 2.42 0.28 -17.25
CA SER A 479 3.66 -0.31 -17.75
C SER A 479 4.57 -0.74 -16.62
N VAL A 480 4.64 -2.05 -16.39
CA VAL A 480 5.37 -2.66 -15.28
C VAL A 480 6.71 -3.28 -15.69
N HIS A 481 7.02 -3.21 -16.99
CA HIS A 481 8.30 -3.59 -17.56
C HIS A 481 8.89 -2.38 -18.31
N PRO A 482 9.76 -1.57 -17.67
CA PRO A 482 10.19 -0.28 -18.22
C PRO A 482 10.78 -0.36 -19.64
N GLU A 483 11.64 -1.34 -19.94
CA GLU A 483 12.17 -1.50 -21.31
C GLU A 483 11.07 -1.85 -22.33
N ALA A 484 10.21 -2.82 -22.02
CA ALA A 484 9.13 -3.23 -22.92
C ALA A 484 8.10 -2.09 -23.13
N GLY A 485 7.84 -1.28 -22.10
CA GLY A 485 7.05 -0.05 -22.21
C GLY A 485 7.69 0.99 -23.12
N ARG A 486 8.95 1.37 -22.85
CA ARG A 486 9.72 2.30 -23.70
C ARG A 486 9.74 1.86 -25.16
N LEU A 487 9.81 0.55 -25.42
CA LEU A 487 9.74 0.01 -26.77
C LEU A 487 8.32 0.00 -27.37
N ARG A 488 7.26 -0.22 -26.57
CA ARG A 488 5.87 -0.29 -27.05
C ARG A 488 5.29 1.05 -27.48
N TRP A 489 5.69 2.15 -26.85
CA TRP A 489 5.22 3.51 -27.16
C TRP A 489 6.34 4.46 -27.63
N GLY A 490 7.52 3.91 -27.96
CA GLY A 490 8.60 4.64 -28.62
C GLY A 490 8.38 4.84 -30.12
N SER A 491 9.49 5.07 -30.84
CA SER A 491 9.50 5.24 -32.29
C SER A 491 8.96 4.02 -33.05
N GLU A 492 8.72 4.14 -34.36
CA GLU A 492 8.39 2.96 -35.17
C GLU A 492 9.45 1.85 -35.08
N GLU A 493 10.74 2.20 -34.92
CA GLU A 493 11.83 1.24 -34.81
C GLU A 493 11.82 0.53 -33.45
N ASP A 494 11.59 1.29 -32.37
CA ASP A 494 11.34 0.76 -31.03
C ASP A 494 10.15 -0.21 -31.04
N GLN A 495 9.04 0.13 -31.72
CA GLN A 495 7.85 -0.70 -31.82
C GLN A 495 8.07 -1.96 -32.67
N LYS A 496 8.88 -1.88 -33.73
CA LYS A 496 9.33 -3.04 -34.51
C LYS A 496 10.22 -3.95 -33.65
N LEU A 497 11.08 -3.39 -32.80
CA LEU A 497 11.90 -4.12 -31.84
C LEU A 497 11.08 -4.76 -30.71
N TYR A 498 10.06 -4.08 -30.17
CA TYR A 498 9.09 -4.64 -29.21
C TYR A 498 8.44 -5.90 -29.78
N LYS A 499 7.84 -5.80 -30.98
CA LYS A 499 7.17 -6.93 -31.64
C LYS A 499 8.13 -8.10 -31.88
N ARG A 500 9.39 -7.81 -32.25
CA ARG A 500 10.44 -8.84 -32.42
C ARG A 500 10.83 -9.51 -31.09
N LYS A 501 10.99 -8.75 -30.00
CA LYS A 501 11.30 -9.32 -28.67
C LYS A 501 10.14 -10.13 -28.11
N LEU A 502 8.90 -9.63 -28.25
CA LEU A 502 7.68 -10.32 -27.81
C LEU A 502 7.52 -11.69 -28.48
N ARG A 503 7.61 -11.75 -29.83
CA ARG A 503 7.61 -13.01 -30.59
C ARG A 503 8.72 -13.96 -30.17
N ARG A 504 9.93 -13.44 -29.93
CA ARG A 504 11.05 -14.27 -29.44
C ARG A 504 10.76 -14.87 -28.05
N SER A 505 10.07 -14.15 -27.18
CA SER A 505 9.63 -14.71 -25.89
C SER A 505 8.46 -15.69 -25.99
N ALA A 506 7.64 -15.63 -27.05
CA ALA A 506 6.65 -16.66 -27.36
C ALA A 506 7.30 -17.93 -27.91
N GLN A 507 8.26 -17.82 -28.84
CA GLN A 507 9.03 -19.00 -29.29
C GLN A 507 9.76 -19.67 -28.12
N ALA A 508 10.46 -18.89 -27.30
CA ALA A 508 11.18 -19.40 -26.13
C ALA A 508 10.27 -19.90 -24.99
N SER A 509 8.95 -19.74 -25.09
CA SER A 509 7.99 -20.30 -24.13
C SER A 509 7.55 -21.74 -24.49
N VAL A 510 7.82 -22.18 -25.73
CA VAL A 510 7.62 -23.56 -26.20
C VAL A 510 8.90 -24.41 -26.03
N GLU A 511 10.06 -23.76 -25.92
CA GLU A 511 11.39 -24.38 -25.77
C GLU A 511 11.77 -24.68 -24.29
N ALA A 512 10.89 -24.41 -23.32
CA ALA A 512 11.19 -24.33 -21.88
C ALA A 512 10.25 -25.16 -20.99
#